data_AF-A0A1Q7E7A4-F1
#
_entry.id   AF-A0A1Q7E7A4-F1
#
_cell.length_a   1.000
_cell.length_b   1.000
_cell.length_c   1.000
_cell.angle_alpha   90.00
_cell.angle_beta   90.00
_cell.angle_gamma   90.00
#
_symmetry.space_group_name_H-M   'P 1'
#
loop_
_entity.id
_entity.type
_entity.pdbx_description
1 polymer ?
#
loop_
_entity_poly.entity_id
_entity_poly.type
_entity_poly.pdbx_seq_one_letter_code
_entity_poly.pdbx_strand_id
1 'polypeptide(L)'
;MGEYAALRPVDGCVVFPANASTTGTVEYLLVPQATTGTPDLSASFKLAGSAAAAAAPAFVVGVQLVAPPRSPVQRFHDRLRELERTRAYGVPGAAAPALPTVPVAPLPTATIAVGDTGRFKVLNTLTGFSVDNVTAVARKVGQHIAIFTDTGAPKPGLSATDLDTLRSVFDSVLYPTDTSAFGRESDIDGNGVVIVLLTNTVNKMVQDCSSGYVAGFFFGGDIDPFFRSRFKSG
;
A
#
# COMPACT_ATOMS: atom_id res chain seq x y z
N MET A 1 -2.81 -25.83 10.30
CA MET A 1 -2.75 -24.84 9.21
C MET A 1 -4.09 -24.90 8.50
N GLY A 2 -4.80 -23.78 8.35
CA GLY A 2 -6.04 -23.75 7.58
C GLY A 2 -5.73 -23.91 6.09
N GLU A 3 -6.46 -24.79 5.40
CA GLU A 3 -6.36 -24.96 3.96
C GLU A 3 -7.19 -23.87 3.27
N TYR A 4 -6.57 -23.06 2.42
CA TYR A 4 -7.26 -22.01 1.67
C TYR A 4 -7.45 -22.48 0.22
N ALA A 5 -8.68 -22.40 -0.28
CA ALA A 5 -9.01 -22.73 -1.66
C ALA A 5 -9.75 -21.58 -2.34
N ALA A 6 -9.28 -21.17 -3.53
CA ALA A 6 -10.01 -20.24 -4.38
C ALA A 6 -11.09 -21.03 -5.15
N LEU A 7 -12.36 -20.76 -4.84
CA LEU A 7 -13.50 -21.43 -5.46
C LEU A 7 -14.12 -20.51 -6.51
N ARG A 8 -14.22 -21.01 -7.75
CA ARG A 8 -14.97 -20.32 -8.81
C ARG A 8 -16.41 -20.81 -8.81
N PRO A 9 -17.40 -19.92 -8.64
CA PRO A 9 -18.80 -20.32 -8.76
C PRO A 9 -19.12 -20.86 -10.15
N VAL A 10 -19.91 -21.93 -10.22
CA VAL A 10 -20.51 -22.44 -11.47
C VAL A 10 -21.99 -22.11 -11.40
N ASP A 11 -22.51 -21.35 -12.37
CA ASP A 11 -23.90 -20.88 -12.40
C ASP A 11 -24.36 -20.19 -11.09
N GLY A 12 -23.45 -19.47 -10.43
CA GLY A 12 -23.73 -18.76 -9.17
C GLY A 12 -23.67 -19.66 -7.92
N CYS A 13 -23.32 -20.93 -8.05
CA CYS A 13 -23.22 -21.87 -6.94
C CYS A 13 -21.75 -22.22 -6.62
N VAL A 14 -21.45 -22.40 -5.34
CA VAL A 14 -20.18 -22.94 -4.84
C VAL A 14 -20.50 -24.15 -3.97
N VAL A 15 -19.81 -25.27 -4.20
CA VAL A 15 -19.99 -26.51 -3.43
C VAL A 15 -18.85 -26.63 -2.44
N PHE A 16 -19.19 -26.71 -1.15
CA PHE A 16 -18.23 -26.99 -0.10
C PHE A 16 -18.09 -28.50 0.10
N PRO A 17 -16.87 -29.01 0.40
CA PRO A 17 -16.68 -30.41 0.73
C PRO A 17 -17.61 -30.83 1.88
N ALA A 18 -18.18 -32.02 1.77
CA ALA A 18 -18.93 -32.60 2.87
C ALA A 18 -17.98 -32.81 4.07
N ASN A 19 -18.47 -32.49 5.26
CA ASN A 19 -17.76 -32.84 6.47
C ASN A 19 -17.73 -34.36 6.61
N ALA A 20 -16.55 -34.97 6.41
CA ALA A 20 -16.36 -36.41 6.54
C ALA A 20 -16.42 -36.91 8.00
N SER A 21 -16.39 -36.00 8.97
CA SER A 21 -16.50 -36.33 10.39
C SER A 21 -17.95 -36.54 10.81
N THR A 22 -18.21 -37.66 11.49
CA THR A 22 -19.52 -37.98 12.08
C THR A 22 -19.74 -37.33 13.45
N THR A 23 -18.73 -36.68 14.02
CA THR A 23 -18.78 -36.08 15.37
C THR A 23 -18.22 -34.65 15.45
N GLY A 24 -17.56 -34.16 14.41
CA GLY A 24 -17.01 -32.81 14.36
C GLY A 24 -17.90 -31.84 13.60
N THR A 25 -17.79 -30.54 13.89
CA THR A 25 -18.33 -29.46 13.06
C THR A 25 -17.23 -28.91 12.15
N VAL A 26 -17.61 -28.37 10.99
CA VAL A 26 -16.70 -27.63 10.10
C VAL A 26 -17.25 -26.22 9.94
N GLU A 27 -16.36 -25.24 10.05
CA GLU A 27 -16.66 -23.83 9.82
C GLU A 27 -15.91 -23.34 8.58
N TYR A 28 -16.57 -22.53 7.77
CA TYR A 28 -16.00 -21.95 6.55
C TYR A 28 -16.04 -20.41 6.66
N LEU A 29 -14.91 -19.77 6.36
CA LEU A 29 -14.85 -18.33 6.14
C LEU A 29 -14.99 -18.05 4.64
N LEU A 30 -16.08 -17.39 4.24
CA LEU A 30 -16.27 -16.94 2.87
C LEU A 30 -15.86 -15.47 2.75
N VAL A 31 -14.95 -15.20 1.81
CA VAL A 31 -14.54 -13.83 1.47
C VAL A 31 -14.91 -13.57 0.00
N PRO A 32 -16.09 -12.98 -0.28
CA PRO A 32 -16.45 -12.59 -1.63
C PRO A 32 -15.51 -11.50 -2.13
N GLN A 33 -14.96 -11.68 -3.32
CA GLN A 33 -14.11 -10.68 -3.97
C GLN A 33 -14.65 -10.36 -5.35
N ALA A 34 -14.83 -9.07 -5.64
CA ALA A 34 -15.11 -8.61 -7.00
C ALA A 34 -13.78 -8.55 -7.77
N THR A 35 -13.72 -9.19 -8.93
CA THR A 35 -12.52 -9.18 -9.79
C THR A 35 -12.60 -8.12 -10.90
N THR A 36 -13.38 -7.06 -10.69
CA THR A 36 -13.55 -6.01 -11.70
C THR A 36 -12.34 -5.09 -11.75
N GLY A 37 -11.87 -4.73 -12.95
CA GLY A 37 -10.80 -3.75 -13.12
C GLY A 37 -11.22 -2.29 -12.84
N THR A 38 -12.52 -2.04 -12.68
CA THR A 38 -13.04 -0.72 -12.32
C THR A 38 -13.01 -0.55 -10.81
N PRO A 39 -12.25 0.44 -10.30
CA PRO A 39 -12.26 0.76 -8.88
C PRO A 39 -13.67 1.05 -8.38
N ASP A 40 -13.92 0.74 -7.10
CA ASP A 40 -15.12 1.20 -6.37
C ASP A 40 -16.46 0.64 -6.83
N LEU A 41 -16.42 -0.38 -7.69
CA LEU A 41 -17.59 -1.20 -7.96
C LEU A 41 -17.86 -2.09 -6.75
N SER A 42 -19.01 -1.85 -6.13
CA SER A 42 -19.59 -2.73 -5.12
C SER A 42 -20.86 -3.35 -5.70
N ALA A 43 -21.05 -4.65 -5.44
CA ALA A 43 -22.27 -5.35 -5.77
C ALA A 43 -22.79 -6.03 -4.50
N SER A 44 -24.09 -5.90 -4.25
CA SER A 44 -24.75 -6.69 -3.22
C SER A 44 -24.78 -8.15 -3.64
N PHE A 45 -24.51 -9.05 -2.70
CA PHE A 45 -24.67 -10.49 -2.90
C PHE A 45 -25.54 -11.06 -1.77
N LYS A 46 -26.22 -12.16 -2.07
CA LYS A 46 -26.94 -12.95 -1.07
C LYS A 46 -26.33 -14.33 -1.02
N LEU A 47 -25.90 -14.74 0.17
CA LEU A 47 -25.50 -16.11 0.42
C LEU A 47 -26.72 -16.89 0.94
N ALA A 48 -27.04 -18.01 0.31
CA ALA A 48 -28.07 -18.93 0.75
C ALA A 48 -27.54 -20.36 0.63
N GLY A 49 -27.81 -21.18 1.65
CA GLY A 49 -27.52 -22.62 1.61
C GLY A 49 -28.72 -23.38 1.05
N SER A 50 -28.46 -24.45 0.29
CA SER A 50 -29.48 -25.40 -0.18
C SER A 50 -28.94 -26.83 -0.11
N ALA A 51 -29.85 -27.81 0.01
CA ALA A 51 -29.52 -29.20 -0.29
C ALA A 51 -29.28 -29.32 -1.80
N ALA A 52 -28.27 -30.09 -2.19
CA ALA A 52 -27.66 -30.05 -3.52
C ALA A 52 -28.65 -30.18 -4.71
N ALA A 53 -28.30 -29.48 -5.80
CA ALA A 53 -28.79 -29.63 -7.18
C ALA A 53 -29.96 -28.75 -7.68
N ALA A 54 -30.33 -27.67 -6.98
CA ALA A 54 -31.13 -26.62 -7.62
C ALA A 54 -30.21 -25.49 -8.12
N ALA A 55 -30.29 -25.16 -9.42
CA ALA A 55 -29.66 -23.95 -9.96
C ALA A 55 -30.08 -22.74 -9.12
N ALA A 56 -29.14 -21.83 -8.84
CA ALA A 56 -29.47 -20.61 -8.11
C ALA A 56 -30.58 -19.87 -8.88
N PRO A 57 -31.68 -19.47 -8.22
CA PRO A 57 -32.70 -18.68 -8.90
C PRO A 57 -32.06 -17.39 -9.42
N ALA A 58 -32.35 -17.03 -10.67
CA ALA A 58 -31.86 -15.80 -11.27
C ALA A 58 -32.43 -14.62 -10.47
N PHE A 59 -31.60 -14.03 -9.62
CA PHE A 59 -31.93 -12.77 -8.98
C PHE A 59 -31.58 -11.63 -9.93
N VAL A 60 -32.57 -10.83 -10.30
CA VAL A 60 -32.31 -9.51 -10.87
C VAL A 60 -31.82 -8.63 -9.73
N VAL A 61 -30.53 -8.74 -9.42
CA VAL A 61 -29.87 -7.76 -8.56
C VAL A 61 -29.72 -6.53 -9.43
N GLY A 62 -30.53 -5.50 -9.16
CA GLY A 62 -30.22 -4.18 -9.68
C GLY A 62 -28.81 -3.84 -9.21
N VAL A 63 -27.86 -3.75 -10.13
CA VAL A 63 -26.50 -3.27 -9.83
C VAL A 63 -26.66 -1.80 -9.46
N GLN A 64 -26.97 -1.56 -8.19
CA GLN A 64 -26.88 -0.24 -7.62
C GLN A 64 -25.39 0.01 -7.42
N LEU A 65 -24.84 0.85 -8.29
CA LEU A 65 -23.52 1.47 -8.13
C LEU A 65 -23.57 2.44 -6.95
N VAL A 66 -23.69 1.90 -5.74
CA VAL A 66 -23.60 2.67 -4.51
C VAL A 66 -22.23 2.36 -3.95
N ALA A 67 -21.24 3.14 -4.39
CA ALA A 67 -19.99 3.20 -3.65
C ALA A 67 -20.34 3.77 -2.26
N PRO A 68 -19.99 3.09 -1.15
CA PRO A 68 -20.13 3.69 0.16
C PRO A 68 -19.35 5.01 0.20
N PRO A 69 -19.82 6.02 0.96
CA PRO A 69 -19.11 7.29 1.06
C PRO A 69 -17.70 7.03 1.60
N ARG A 70 -16.69 7.36 0.79
CA ARG A 70 -15.30 7.15 1.17
C ARG A 70 -14.85 8.17 2.20
N SER A 71 -14.13 7.72 3.22
CA SER A 71 -13.47 8.61 4.16
C SER A 71 -12.45 9.51 3.43
N PRO A 72 -12.10 10.68 3.98
CA PRO A 72 -11.02 11.51 3.45
C PRO A 72 -9.70 10.74 3.24
N VAL A 73 -9.36 9.82 4.14
CA VAL A 73 -8.17 8.97 4.06
C VAL A 73 -8.25 7.97 2.91
N GLN A 74 -9.40 7.32 2.71
CA GLN A 74 -9.60 6.41 1.57
C GLN A 74 -9.43 7.16 0.25
N ARG A 75 -10.05 8.34 0.12
CA ARG A 75 -9.90 9.19 -1.08
C ARG A 75 -8.46 9.62 -1.32
N PHE A 76 -7.70 9.90 -0.26
CA PHE A 76 -6.27 10.19 -0.36
C PHE A 76 -5.51 9.03 -1.01
N HIS A 77 -5.66 7.81 -0.49
CA HIS A 77 -4.97 6.65 -1.06
C HIS A 77 -5.43 6.29 -2.48
N ASP A 78 -6.74 6.37 -2.76
CA ASP A 78 -7.28 6.14 -4.11
C ASP A 78 -6.71 7.13 -5.11
N ARG A 79 -6.54 8.39 -4.69
CA ARG A 79 -5.86 9.39 -5.49
C ARG A 79 -4.39 9.03 -5.72
N LEU A 80 -3.65 8.56 -4.73
CA LEU A 80 -2.25 8.13 -4.94
C LEU A 80 -2.16 7.04 -6.01
N ARG A 81 -3.07 6.05 -5.95
CA ARG A 81 -3.15 4.95 -6.93
C ARG A 81 -3.52 5.43 -8.33
N GLU A 82 -4.44 6.38 -8.43
CA GLU A 82 -4.78 7.01 -9.71
C GLU A 82 -3.61 7.80 -10.29
N LEU A 83 -2.86 8.50 -9.45
CA LEU A 83 -1.66 9.22 -9.85
C LEU A 83 -0.55 8.29 -10.30
N GLU A 84 -0.39 7.14 -9.66
CA GLU A 84 0.54 6.08 -10.10
C GLU A 84 0.14 5.49 -11.46
N ARG A 85 -1.16 5.20 -11.64
CA ARG A 85 -1.69 4.68 -12.90
C ARG A 85 -1.53 5.65 -14.06
N THR A 86 -1.80 6.94 -13.80
CA THR A 86 -1.78 7.98 -14.83
C THR A 86 -0.43 8.69 -14.95
N ARG A 87 0.48 8.50 -13.99
CA ARG A 87 1.74 9.26 -13.84
C ARG A 87 1.54 10.78 -13.82
N ALA A 88 0.38 11.26 -13.37
CA ALA A 88 -0.01 12.68 -13.42
C ALA A 88 0.35 13.44 -12.12
N TYR A 89 1.61 13.39 -11.69
CA TYR A 89 2.07 13.98 -10.43
C TYR A 89 2.20 15.53 -10.52
N GLY A 90 1.08 16.25 -10.46
CA GLY A 90 1.10 17.72 -10.45
C GLY A 90 -0.21 18.37 -10.87
N VAL A 91 -0.24 18.97 -12.05
CA VAL A 91 -1.40 19.73 -12.54
C VAL A 91 -2.48 18.75 -13.02
N PRO A 92 -3.70 18.77 -12.44
CA PRO A 92 -4.80 17.93 -12.90
C PRO A 92 -5.09 18.18 -14.39
N GLY A 93 -5.17 17.11 -15.19
CA GLY A 93 -5.48 17.18 -16.62
C GLY A 93 -4.29 17.37 -17.56
N ALA A 94 -3.06 17.49 -17.05
CA ALA A 94 -1.86 17.44 -17.90
C ALA A 94 -1.62 16.01 -18.40
N ALA A 95 -1.31 15.86 -19.69
CA ALA A 95 -0.89 14.57 -20.24
C ALA A 95 0.37 14.07 -19.54
N ALA A 96 0.42 12.79 -19.21
CA ALA A 96 1.59 12.17 -18.62
C ALA A 96 2.78 12.30 -19.59
N PRO A 97 3.92 12.85 -19.15
CA PRO A 97 5.10 12.89 -20.00
C PRO A 97 5.52 11.46 -20.35
N ALA A 98 5.93 11.23 -21.60
CA ALA A 98 6.49 9.95 -22.00
C ALA A 98 7.69 9.59 -21.10
N LEU A 99 7.83 8.31 -20.75
CA LEU A 99 9.02 7.86 -20.04
C LEU A 99 10.25 8.16 -20.90
N PRO A 100 11.34 8.70 -20.32
CA PRO A 100 12.57 8.85 -21.07
C PRO A 100 13.04 7.47 -21.57
N THR A 101 13.35 7.38 -22.86
CA THR A 101 13.88 6.16 -23.50
C THR A 101 15.37 5.96 -23.26
N VAL A 102 16.03 6.97 -22.67
CA VAL A 102 17.45 6.94 -22.34
C VAL A 102 17.63 6.28 -20.97
N PRO A 103 18.47 5.23 -20.85
CA PRO A 103 18.82 4.65 -19.56
C PRO A 103 19.34 5.73 -18.62
N VAL A 104 18.75 5.82 -17.43
CA VAL A 104 19.29 6.67 -16.36
C VAL A 104 20.64 6.07 -15.97
N ALA A 105 21.71 6.86 -16.07
CA ALA A 105 23.03 6.43 -15.62
C ALA A 105 22.96 6.02 -14.14
N PRO A 106 23.59 4.90 -13.73
CA PRO A 106 23.61 4.50 -12.33
C PRO A 106 24.21 5.63 -11.49
N LEU A 107 23.51 6.04 -10.43
CA LEU A 107 24.12 6.92 -9.44
C LEU A 107 25.24 6.14 -8.73
N PRO A 108 26.34 6.82 -8.35
CA PRO A 108 27.36 6.18 -7.51
C PRO A 108 26.71 5.69 -6.21
N THR A 109 27.09 4.48 -5.80
CA THR A 109 26.51 3.83 -4.63
C THR A 109 26.86 4.59 -3.36
N ALA A 110 25.94 5.43 -2.87
CA ALA A 110 26.08 6.11 -1.59
C ALA A 110 25.54 5.18 -0.49
N THR A 111 26.42 4.49 0.22
CA THR A 111 26.02 3.66 1.37
C THR A 111 25.50 4.56 2.49
N ILE A 112 24.30 4.27 2.99
CA ILE A 112 23.72 4.98 4.14
C ILE A 112 24.26 4.36 5.44
N ALA A 113 24.71 5.20 6.36
CA ALA A 113 25.15 4.83 7.70
C ALA A 113 24.21 5.36 8.78
N VAL A 114 24.22 4.71 9.95
CA VAL A 114 23.51 5.22 11.14
C VAL A 114 24.11 6.59 11.52
N GLY A 115 23.24 7.58 11.72
CA GLY A 115 23.64 8.96 12.01
C GLY A 115 23.60 9.89 10.79
N ASP A 116 23.51 9.34 9.57
CA ASP A 116 23.37 10.15 8.37
C ASP A 116 22.09 11.00 8.42
N THR A 117 22.21 12.24 7.95
CA THR A 117 21.08 13.16 7.88
C THR A 117 20.55 13.20 6.45
N GLY A 118 19.26 12.91 6.29
CA GLY A 118 18.54 12.99 5.03
C GLY A 118 17.54 14.13 5.04
N ARG A 119 17.27 14.68 3.85
CA ARG A 119 16.15 15.60 3.62
C ARG A 119 15.11 14.87 2.79
N PHE A 120 13.84 15.05 3.12
CA PHE A 120 12.72 14.36 2.47
C PHE A 120 11.62 15.37 2.16
N LYS A 121 10.86 15.16 1.09
CA LYS A 121 9.60 15.88 0.87
C LYS A 121 8.46 14.94 1.17
N VAL A 122 7.49 15.40 1.94
CA VAL A 122 6.38 14.57 2.43
C VAL A 122 5.08 15.29 2.15
N LEU A 123 4.14 14.62 1.45
CA LEU A 123 2.79 15.17 1.28
C LEU A 123 2.18 15.49 2.64
N ASN A 124 1.67 16.72 2.79
CA ASN A 124 1.19 17.24 4.08
C ASN A 124 -0.32 17.50 4.11
N THR A 125 -1.04 17.08 3.06
CA THR A 125 -2.49 17.29 2.92
C THR A 125 -3.17 16.09 2.29
N LEU A 126 -4.37 15.77 2.75
CA LEU A 126 -5.22 14.73 2.15
C LEU A 126 -5.67 15.13 0.73
N THR A 127 -5.72 16.43 0.44
CA THR A 127 -6.16 16.97 -0.85
C THR A 127 -5.08 17.89 -1.43
N GLY A 128 -4.49 17.49 -2.56
CA GLY A 128 -3.48 18.29 -3.28
C GLY A 128 -2.06 17.70 -3.24
N PHE A 129 -1.09 18.51 -3.66
CA PHE A 129 0.33 18.13 -3.79
C PHE A 129 1.26 19.00 -2.94
N SER A 130 0.72 19.57 -1.86
CA SER A 130 1.53 20.33 -0.91
C SER A 130 2.44 19.38 -0.13
N VAL A 131 3.70 19.79 0.06
CA VAL A 131 4.74 18.99 0.70
C VAL A 131 5.45 19.79 1.79
N ASP A 132 5.79 19.11 2.88
CA ASP A 132 6.76 19.60 3.86
C ASP A 132 8.17 19.12 3.48
N ASN A 133 9.20 19.94 3.75
CA ASN A 133 10.58 19.47 3.71
C ASN A 133 10.98 19.01 5.12
N VAL A 134 11.16 17.70 5.28
CA VAL A 134 11.49 17.06 6.55
C VAL A 134 12.98 16.77 6.60
N THR A 135 13.63 17.17 7.70
CA THR A 135 15.00 16.74 8.00
C THR A 135 14.94 15.59 8.99
N ALA A 136 15.53 14.46 8.64
CA ALA A 136 15.50 13.24 9.42
C ALA A 136 16.89 12.64 9.53
N VAL A 137 17.10 11.79 10.53
CA VAL A 137 18.39 11.12 10.76
C VAL A 137 18.19 9.62 10.73
N ALA A 138 19.08 8.90 10.04
CA ALA A 138 19.14 7.45 10.01
C ALA A 138 19.36 6.92 11.43
N ARG A 139 18.36 6.27 12.00
CA ARG A 139 18.43 5.67 13.35
C ARG A 139 18.88 4.23 13.31
N LYS A 140 18.47 3.50 12.28
CA LYS A 140 18.80 2.08 12.07
C LYS A 140 18.99 1.83 10.59
N VAL A 141 20.06 1.11 10.24
CA VAL A 141 20.34 0.65 8.87
C VAL A 141 20.50 -0.86 8.94
N GLY A 142 19.77 -1.57 8.08
CA GLY A 142 19.77 -3.01 7.91
C GLY A 142 20.43 -3.43 6.60
N GLN A 143 20.15 -4.65 6.17
CA GLN A 143 20.66 -5.16 4.89
C GLN A 143 19.91 -4.57 3.69
N HIS A 144 18.60 -4.36 3.82
CA HIS A 144 17.74 -3.88 2.75
C HIS A 144 16.88 -2.68 3.16
N ILE A 145 17.11 -2.10 4.34
CA ILE A 145 16.31 -0.99 4.90
C ILE A 145 17.18 0.06 5.58
N ALA A 146 16.82 1.34 5.43
CA ALA A 146 17.31 2.43 6.27
C ALA A 146 16.13 3.18 6.89
N ILE A 147 16.05 3.20 8.22
CA ILE A 147 14.98 3.86 8.96
C ILE A 147 15.46 5.25 9.41
N PHE A 148 14.89 6.28 8.81
CA PHE A 148 15.09 7.67 9.18
C PHE A 148 13.98 8.14 10.11
N THR A 149 14.34 8.86 11.17
CA THR A 149 13.36 9.49 12.07
C THR A 149 13.46 11.00 11.95
N ASP A 150 12.32 11.63 11.68
CA ASP A 150 12.13 13.07 11.63
C ASP A 150 12.63 13.74 12.93
N THR A 151 13.48 14.75 12.76
CA THR A 151 14.06 15.49 13.88
C THR A 151 13.05 16.40 14.59
N GLY A 152 11.96 16.78 13.93
CA GLY A 152 10.84 17.55 14.48
C GLY A 152 9.67 16.72 14.98
N ALA A 153 9.80 15.38 15.05
CA ALA A 153 8.76 14.52 15.60
C ALA A 153 8.60 14.71 17.12
N PRO A 154 7.36 14.63 17.67
CA PRO A 154 7.12 14.72 19.11
C PRO A 154 7.83 13.59 19.86
N LYS A 155 8.16 13.83 21.14
CA LYS A 155 8.77 12.85 22.03
C LYS A 155 7.81 12.47 23.17
N PRO A 156 7.87 11.21 23.67
CA PRO A 156 8.72 10.12 23.20
C PRO A 156 8.24 9.56 21.86
N GLY A 157 9.18 9.15 21.01
CA GLY A 157 8.90 8.37 19.79
C GLY A 157 9.14 6.87 20.02
N LEU A 158 9.20 6.10 18.93
CA LEU A 158 9.63 4.70 18.99
C LEU A 158 11.00 4.57 19.64
N SER A 159 11.16 3.55 20.49
CA SER A 159 12.41 3.26 21.17
C SER A 159 13.44 2.66 20.21
N ALA A 160 14.72 2.64 20.62
CA ALA A 160 15.76 1.97 19.84
C ALA A 160 15.44 0.48 19.59
N THR A 161 14.84 -0.20 20.58
CA THR A 161 14.42 -1.60 20.49
C THR A 161 13.28 -1.80 19.49
N ASP A 162 12.32 -0.87 19.43
CA ASP A 162 11.23 -0.92 18.44
C ASP A 162 11.80 -0.80 17.03
N LEU A 163 12.73 0.16 16.82
CA LEU A 163 13.37 0.35 15.52
C LEU A 163 14.25 -0.84 15.12
N ASP A 164 14.94 -1.48 16.07
CA ASP A 164 15.68 -2.73 15.81
C ASP A 164 14.75 -3.87 15.40
N THR A 165 13.59 -3.98 16.04
CA THR A 165 12.59 -4.99 15.72
C THR A 165 12.04 -4.77 14.31
N LEU A 166 11.67 -3.53 13.97
CA LEU A 166 11.21 -3.17 12.62
C LEU A 166 12.25 -3.50 11.55
N ARG A 167 13.50 -3.10 11.78
CA ARG A 167 14.62 -3.42 10.87
C ARG A 167 14.75 -4.93 10.67
N SER A 168 14.75 -5.69 11.77
CA SER A 168 14.90 -7.14 11.73
C SER A 168 13.76 -7.83 10.98
N VAL A 169 12.51 -7.43 11.23
CA VAL A 169 11.34 -8.00 10.54
C VAL A 169 11.38 -7.67 9.05
N PHE A 170 11.77 -6.45 8.69
CA PHE A 170 11.90 -6.08 7.28
C PHE A 170 12.95 -6.94 6.57
N ASP A 171 14.17 -7.01 7.11
CA ASP A 171 15.28 -7.73 6.48
C ASP A 171 15.02 -9.25 6.38
N SER A 172 14.41 -9.85 7.40
CA SER A 172 14.28 -11.31 7.50
C SER A 172 12.96 -11.87 6.99
N VAL A 173 11.89 -11.07 6.95
CA VAL A 173 10.55 -11.55 6.59
C VAL A 173 9.99 -10.77 5.40
N LEU A 174 9.88 -9.44 5.50
CA LEU A 174 9.14 -8.67 4.51
C LEU A 174 9.88 -8.63 3.17
N TYR A 175 11.15 -8.23 3.18
CA TYR A 175 11.95 -8.12 1.96
C TYR A 175 12.04 -9.42 1.16
N PRO A 176 12.41 -10.59 1.75
CA PRO A 176 12.46 -11.83 0.97
C PRO A 176 11.07 -12.28 0.49
N THR A 177 10.00 -12.06 1.27
CA THR A 177 8.64 -12.41 0.88
C THR A 177 8.18 -11.57 -0.31
N ASP A 178 8.33 -10.25 -0.20
CA ASP A 178 7.87 -9.31 -1.23
C ASP A 178 8.68 -9.47 -2.52
N THR A 179 10.01 -9.56 -2.43
CA THR A 179 10.84 -9.71 -3.63
C THR A 179 10.69 -11.06 -4.32
N SER A 180 10.33 -12.12 -3.58
CA SER A 180 9.96 -13.41 -4.16
C SER A 180 8.62 -13.36 -4.89
N ALA A 181 7.67 -12.54 -4.42
CA ALA A 181 6.33 -12.45 -5.00
C ALA A 181 6.25 -11.46 -6.17
N PHE A 182 6.93 -10.32 -6.07
CA PHE A 182 6.77 -9.17 -6.96
C PHE A 182 8.05 -8.78 -7.72
N GLY A 183 9.19 -9.40 -7.40
CA GLY A 183 10.49 -9.01 -7.92
C GLY A 183 11.17 -7.94 -7.07
N ARG A 184 12.42 -7.62 -7.42
CA ARG A 184 13.21 -6.62 -6.70
C ARG A 184 12.77 -5.20 -7.02
N GLU A 185 12.90 -4.32 -6.03
CA GLU A 185 12.72 -2.88 -6.14
C GLU A 185 13.73 -2.23 -7.10
N SER A 186 13.33 -1.11 -7.68
CA SER A 186 14.25 -0.27 -8.46
C SER A 186 15.13 0.56 -7.52
N ASP A 187 16.45 0.38 -7.60
CA ASP A 187 17.42 1.20 -6.86
C ASP A 187 17.71 2.50 -7.61
N ILE A 188 16.80 3.48 -7.44
CA ILE A 188 16.82 4.74 -8.20
C ILE A 188 17.92 5.71 -7.72
N ASP A 189 18.37 5.58 -6.47
CA ASP A 189 19.43 6.40 -5.84
C ASP A 189 20.75 5.66 -5.61
N GLY A 190 20.81 4.36 -5.88
CA GLY A 190 22.03 3.57 -5.83
C GLY A 190 22.46 3.21 -4.41
N ASN A 191 21.64 3.42 -3.38
CA ASN A 191 22.05 3.17 -1.99
C ASN A 191 21.87 1.71 -1.55
N GLY A 192 21.20 0.89 -2.38
CA GLY A 192 20.96 -0.53 -2.14
C GLY A 192 19.98 -0.85 -1.00
N VAL A 193 19.22 0.14 -0.49
CA VAL A 193 18.28 -0.04 0.62
C VAL A 193 16.96 0.69 0.38
N VAL A 194 15.87 0.16 0.94
CA VAL A 194 14.60 0.86 1.01
C VAL A 194 14.63 1.85 2.17
N ILE A 195 14.43 3.14 1.88
CA ILE A 195 14.35 4.16 2.92
C ILE A 195 12.93 4.22 3.50
N VAL A 196 12.84 4.11 4.83
CA VAL A 196 11.60 4.34 5.60
C VAL A 196 11.75 5.60 6.41
N LEU A 197 10.91 6.60 6.14
CA LEU A 197 10.83 7.84 6.91
C LEU A 197 9.70 7.77 7.94
N LEU A 198 10.03 7.89 9.22
CA LEU A 198 9.09 8.08 10.31
C LEU A 198 8.94 9.58 10.59
N THR A 199 7.78 10.16 10.27
CA THR A 199 7.53 11.60 10.37
C THR A 199 6.14 11.91 10.92
N ASN A 200 6.03 13.00 11.69
CA ASN A 200 4.76 13.51 12.18
C ASN A 200 3.97 14.29 11.11
N THR A 201 4.58 14.64 9.96
CA THR A 201 3.87 15.32 8.87
C THR A 201 2.66 14.50 8.41
N VAL A 202 2.82 13.17 8.30
CA VAL A 202 1.72 12.28 7.89
C VAL A 202 0.59 12.30 8.91
N ASN A 203 0.91 12.23 10.20
CA ASN A 203 -0.09 12.24 11.28
C ASN A 203 -0.86 13.57 11.33
N LYS A 204 -0.21 14.70 10.99
CA LYS A 204 -0.84 16.03 10.96
C LYS A 204 -1.84 16.21 9.82
N MET A 205 -1.84 15.33 8.81
CA MET A 205 -2.81 15.38 7.71
C MET A 205 -4.24 15.11 8.18
N VAL A 206 -4.41 14.45 9.32
CA VAL A 206 -5.73 14.15 9.90
C VAL A 206 -5.85 14.85 11.24
N GLN A 207 -6.79 15.79 11.34
CA GLN A 207 -7.01 16.58 12.56
C GLN A 207 -7.93 15.88 13.57
N ASP A 208 -8.81 14.99 13.09
CA ASP A 208 -9.74 14.22 13.92
C ASP A 208 -9.60 12.72 13.66
N CYS A 209 -9.22 11.99 14.72
CA CYS A 209 -9.02 10.54 14.72
C CYS A 209 -10.32 9.76 14.49
N SER A 210 -11.50 10.40 14.58
CA SER A 210 -12.80 9.78 14.30
C SER A 210 -12.97 9.41 12.82
N SER A 211 -12.27 10.11 11.92
CA SER A 211 -12.38 9.97 10.47
C SER A 211 -11.35 9.01 9.84
N GLY A 212 -10.51 8.40 10.68
CA GLY A 212 -9.41 7.53 10.31
C GLY A 212 -8.04 8.16 10.61
N TYR A 213 -6.98 7.54 10.11
CA TYR A 213 -5.62 8.08 10.14
C TYR A 213 -4.84 7.59 8.91
N VAL A 214 -3.84 8.35 8.47
CA VAL A 214 -2.90 7.90 7.44
C VAL A 214 -1.74 7.21 8.15
N ALA A 215 -1.58 5.89 7.98
CA ALA A 215 -0.48 5.15 8.58
C ALA A 215 0.88 5.42 7.90
N GLY A 216 0.82 5.80 6.63
CA GLY A 216 1.97 6.01 5.76
C GLY A 216 1.53 5.92 4.30
N PHE A 217 2.42 6.22 3.37
CA PHE A 217 2.20 6.04 1.95
C PHE A 217 3.52 5.88 1.20
N PHE A 218 3.44 5.24 0.02
CA PHE A 218 4.44 5.37 -1.02
C PHE A 218 3.93 6.41 -2.02
N PHE A 219 4.83 7.20 -2.59
CA PHE A 219 4.46 8.16 -3.62
C PHE A 219 5.23 7.86 -4.89
N GLY A 220 4.55 7.33 -5.91
CA GLY A 220 5.20 6.97 -7.17
C GLY A 220 5.96 8.12 -7.85
N GLY A 221 5.61 9.38 -7.55
CA GLY A 221 6.35 10.55 -8.03
C GLY A 221 7.81 10.62 -7.55
N ASP A 222 8.16 9.92 -6.47
CA ASP A 222 9.54 9.85 -5.93
C ASP A 222 10.45 8.95 -6.76
N ILE A 223 9.89 7.96 -7.44
CA ILE A 223 10.63 7.00 -8.30
C ILE A 223 10.44 7.29 -9.79
N ASP A 224 9.51 8.18 -10.14
CA ASP A 224 9.26 8.55 -11.52
C ASP A 224 10.45 9.34 -12.11
N PRO A 225 11.07 8.90 -13.23
CA PRO A 225 12.25 9.56 -13.79
C PRO A 225 12.06 11.05 -14.12
N PHE A 226 10.82 11.45 -14.45
CA PHE A 226 10.49 12.83 -14.80
C PHE A 226 10.16 13.67 -13.57
N PHE A 227 9.45 13.10 -12.58
CA PHE A 227 8.95 13.86 -11.44
C PHE A 227 9.80 13.74 -10.17
N ARG A 228 10.73 12.77 -10.10
CA ARG A 228 11.53 12.52 -8.90
C ARG A 228 12.28 13.75 -8.40
N SER A 229 12.81 14.62 -9.27
CA SER A 229 13.52 15.82 -8.82
C SER A 229 12.64 16.81 -8.04
N ARG A 230 11.31 16.72 -8.21
CA ARG A 230 10.33 17.57 -7.54
C ARG A 230 9.89 16.99 -6.19
N PHE A 231 9.87 15.67 -6.05
CA PHE A 231 9.26 14.99 -4.90
C PHE A 231 10.26 14.15 -4.10
N LYS A 232 11.29 13.60 -4.73
CA LYS A 232 12.46 13.06 -4.05
C LYS A 232 13.42 14.20 -3.71
N SER A 233 13.76 14.31 -2.44
CA SER A 233 14.91 15.12 -1.99
C SER A 233 16.17 14.25 -2.06
N GLY A 234 17.31 14.88 -2.38
CA GLY A 234 18.60 14.22 -2.52
C GLY A 234 19.26 13.84 -1.20
#